data_AF-A0A559KRU2-F1
#
_entry.id   AF-A0A559KRU2-F1
#
_cell.length_a   1.000
_cell.length_b   1.000
_cell.length_c   1.000
_cell.angle_alpha   90.00
_cell.angle_beta   90.00
_cell.angle_gamma   90.00
#
_symmetry.space_group_name_H-M   'P 1'
#
loop_
_entity.id
_entity.type
_entity.pdbx_description
1 polymer ?
#
loop_
_entity_poly.entity_id
_entity_poly.type
_entity_poly.pdbx_seq_one_letter_code
_entity_poly.pdbx_strand_id
1 'polypeptide(L)'
;MPPPKSSPFQTLWIFSFGTWEVWNMAAMPRNTSQYILTSMARHILDQAEMLFEKSLDPKSIAFSGLCANITGLHAGKPGEPDARLGCFQILIPMLIDISLTPGWQRRLKPPTPNSVAEQTRNAVELTKLWNQEISSAVVYWNKRITKKPEENVSERMKVSENRDKSENIEPIKHRKAIVESMAQARQEDRAIEALYPLRSGLTIDVSKVVLDAMTESQMQHAAVADLRGRGTLAHNDSMWFADVGTPCVQAEVTDLAIEKENIMTHCESDNDHLFYDSFTISERASRGVVSAILKEVKYRLLYPKTKGVEYRGNGNLVNNI
;
A
#
# COMPACT_ATOMS: atom_id res chain seq x y z
N MET A 1 -1.30 -5.73 21.57
CA MET A 1 -0.14 -6.65 21.68
C MET A 1 0.82 -6.09 22.71
N PRO A 2 1.41 -6.91 23.60
CA PRO A 2 2.44 -6.43 24.52
C PRO A 2 3.70 -5.98 23.75
N PRO A 3 4.43 -4.97 24.24
CA PRO A 3 5.65 -4.51 23.58
C PRO A 3 6.74 -5.60 23.60
N PRO A 4 7.60 -5.69 22.57
CA PRO A 4 8.68 -6.66 22.51
C PRO A 4 9.71 -6.42 23.64
N LYS A 5 10.33 -7.51 24.14
CA LYS A 5 11.31 -7.46 25.25
C LYS A 5 12.57 -6.66 24.91
N SER A 6 12.92 -6.60 23.61
CA SER A 6 13.97 -5.74 23.06
C SER A 6 13.39 -4.93 21.91
N SER A 7 13.75 -3.65 21.82
CA SER A 7 13.28 -2.81 20.72
C SER A 7 13.88 -3.30 19.39
N PRO A 8 13.06 -3.50 18.35
CA PRO A 8 13.57 -3.89 17.04
C PRO A 8 14.40 -2.75 16.45
N PHE A 9 15.46 -3.10 15.71
CA PHE A 9 16.30 -2.10 15.03
C PHE A 9 15.46 -1.29 14.02
N GLN A 10 14.58 -1.95 13.25
CA GLN A 10 13.73 -1.35 12.22
C GLN A 10 12.34 -1.97 12.28
N THR A 11 11.31 -1.19 11.94
CA THR A 11 9.91 -1.65 11.95
C THR A 11 9.29 -1.49 10.57
N LEU A 12 8.74 -2.60 10.03
CA LEU A 12 7.99 -2.66 8.79
C LEU A 12 6.55 -3.09 9.08
N TRP A 13 5.60 -2.25 8.68
CA TRP A 13 4.17 -2.51 8.80
C TRP A 13 3.59 -2.89 7.45
N ILE A 14 2.97 -4.07 7.36
CA ILE A 14 2.32 -4.54 6.14
C ILE A 14 0.81 -4.38 6.32
N PHE A 15 0.20 -3.50 5.53
CA PHE A 15 -1.25 -3.32 5.51
C PHE A 15 -1.84 -4.14 4.36
N SER A 16 -2.29 -5.35 4.66
CA SER A 16 -2.96 -6.21 3.69
C SER A 16 -4.47 -6.05 3.81
N PHE A 17 -5.14 -5.77 2.70
CA PHE A 17 -6.60 -5.66 2.62
C PHE A 17 -7.16 -6.83 1.85
N GLY A 18 -8.34 -7.30 2.26
CA GLY A 18 -9.07 -8.30 1.53
C GLY A 18 -9.70 -7.71 0.26
N THR A 19 -10.13 -8.60 -0.62
CA THR A 19 -10.95 -8.25 -1.80
C THR A 19 -12.44 -8.14 -1.46
N TRP A 20 -12.81 -8.41 -0.20
CA TRP A 20 -14.19 -8.47 0.29
C TRP A 20 -14.92 -7.14 0.22
N GLU A 21 -14.24 -6.01 0.44
CA GLU A 21 -14.81 -4.69 0.28
C GLU A 21 -15.26 -4.48 -1.16
N VAL A 22 -14.39 -4.79 -2.13
CA VAL A 22 -14.76 -4.70 -3.55
C VAL A 22 -15.86 -5.68 -3.90
N TRP A 23 -15.80 -6.91 -3.40
CA TRP A 23 -16.83 -7.94 -3.61
C TRP A 23 -18.22 -7.44 -3.23
N ASN A 24 -18.37 -6.93 -2.00
CA ASN A 24 -19.65 -6.46 -1.48
C ASN A 24 -20.13 -5.21 -2.24
N MET A 25 -19.22 -4.29 -2.53
CA MET A 25 -19.54 -3.02 -3.18
C MET A 25 -19.85 -3.16 -4.68
N ALA A 26 -19.45 -4.25 -5.30
CA ALA A 26 -19.79 -4.54 -6.69
C ALA A 26 -21.30 -4.73 -6.91
N ALA A 27 -22.05 -5.11 -5.87
CA ALA A 27 -23.50 -5.26 -5.88
C ALA A 27 -24.28 -3.95 -5.68
N MET A 28 -23.60 -2.85 -5.37
CA MET A 28 -24.21 -1.54 -5.14
C MET A 28 -24.08 -0.63 -6.37
N PRO A 29 -24.88 0.46 -6.47
CA PRO A 29 -24.71 1.47 -7.49
C PRO A 29 -23.28 2.04 -7.49
N ARG A 30 -22.63 2.01 -8.66
CA ARG A 30 -21.19 2.30 -8.79
C ARG A 30 -20.76 3.61 -8.14
N ASN A 31 -21.52 4.69 -8.32
CA ASN A 31 -21.16 6.00 -7.77
C ASN A 31 -21.07 5.99 -6.24
N THR A 32 -22.00 5.30 -5.58
CA THR A 32 -22.00 5.13 -4.12
C THR A 32 -20.79 4.31 -3.68
N SER A 33 -20.53 3.21 -4.38
CA SER A 33 -19.38 2.33 -4.11
C SER A 33 -18.04 3.07 -4.22
N GLN A 34 -17.88 3.88 -5.27
CA GLN A 34 -16.67 4.67 -5.49
C GLN A 34 -16.41 5.64 -4.34
N TYR A 35 -17.43 6.40 -3.91
CA TYR A 35 -17.30 7.32 -2.79
C TYR A 35 -16.84 6.62 -1.50
N ILE A 36 -17.44 5.48 -1.19
CA ILE A 36 -17.11 4.73 0.03
C ILE A 36 -15.70 4.16 -0.05
N LEU A 37 -15.31 3.53 -1.17
CA LEU A 37 -13.96 2.98 -1.33
C LEU A 37 -12.88 4.07 -1.29
N THR A 38 -13.10 5.23 -1.93
CA THR A 38 -12.19 6.37 -1.84
C THR A 38 -12.04 6.86 -0.39
N SER A 39 -13.14 6.92 0.37
CA SER A 39 -13.10 7.29 1.79
C SER A 39 -12.30 6.26 2.62
N MET A 40 -12.53 4.97 2.41
CA MET A 40 -11.83 3.88 3.09
C MET A 40 -10.33 3.90 2.80
N ALA A 41 -9.94 4.06 1.52
CA ALA A 41 -8.54 4.14 1.12
C ALA A 41 -7.79 5.28 1.82
N ARG A 42 -8.43 6.44 1.99
CA ARG A 42 -7.86 7.58 2.73
C ARG A 42 -7.76 7.29 4.22
N HIS A 43 -8.81 6.71 4.79
CA HIS A 43 -8.85 6.38 6.21
C HIS A 43 -7.72 5.42 6.61
N ILE A 44 -7.33 4.48 5.73
CA ILE A 44 -6.18 3.60 5.96
C ILE A 44 -4.89 4.39 6.22
N LEU A 45 -4.65 5.45 5.44
CA LEU A 45 -3.44 6.27 5.62
C LEU A 45 -3.54 7.17 6.84
N ASP A 46 -4.74 7.56 7.28
CA ASP A 46 -4.91 8.24 8.55
C ASP A 46 -4.62 7.31 9.74
N GLN A 47 -4.97 6.02 9.64
CA GLN A 47 -4.57 5.00 10.63
C GLN A 47 -3.05 4.76 10.60
N ALA A 48 -2.44 4.73 9.42
CA ALA A 48 -0.98 4.61 9.28
C ALA A 48 -0.26 5.83 9.88
N GLU A 49 -0.84 7.03 9.75
CA GLU A 49 -0.32 8.25 10.37
C GLU A 49 -0.35 8.18 11.89
N MET A 50 -1.47 7.75 12.48
CA MET A 50 -1.53 7.56 13.94
C MET A 50 -0.49 6.54 14.42
N LEU A 51 -0.28 5.47 13.65
CA LEU A 51 0.73 4.47 14.00
C LEU A 51 2.17 5.01 13.88
N PHE A 52 2.42 5.87 12.88
CA PHE A 52 3.67 6.60 12.74
C PHE A 52 3.89 7.55 13.93
N GLU A 53 2.90 8.33 14.35
CA GLU A 53 3.02 9.20 15.53
C GLU A 53 3.32 8.39 16.79
N LYS A 54 2.65 7.23 16.96
CA LYS A 54 2.94 6.30 18.06
C LYS A 54 4.33 5.69 17.96
N SER A 55 4.94 5.58 16.78
CA SER A 55 6.31 5.07 16.63
C SER A 55 7.38 6.00 17.23
N LEU A 56 7.01 7.24 17.55
CA LEU A 56 7.91 8.21 18.20
C LEU A 56 8.00 8.00 19.73
N ASP A 57 7.08 7.23 20.33
CA ASP A 57 7.10 6.92 21.77
C ASP A 57 7.89 5.62 22.02
N PRO A 58 8.99 5.64 22.81
CA PRO A 58 9.78 4.46 23.18
C PRO A 58 8.99 3.32 23.82
N LYS A 59 7.81 3.60 24.39
CA LYS A 59 6.94 2.59 25.02
C LYS A 59 5.96 1.94 24.04
N SER A 60 5.87 2.47 22.82
CA SER A 60 4.96 1.97 21.79
C SER A 60 5.49 0.71 21.14
N ILE A 61 4.57 -0.19 20.75
CA ILE A 61 4.89 -1.35 19.91
C ILE A 61 5.41 -0.95 18.52
N ALA A 62 5.10 0.26 18.06
CA ALA A 62 5.55 0.78 16.78
C ALA A 62 6.97 1.37 16.82
N PHE A 63 7.57 1.47 18.00
CA PHE A 63 8.89 2.09 18.18
C PHE A 63 10.01 1.30 17.51
N SER A 64 10.92 2.03 16.87
CA SER A 64 12.15 1.49 16.26
C SER A 64 13.37 2.08 16.96
N GLY A 65 14.33 1.21 17.32
CA GLY A 65 15.60 1.61 17.91
C GLY A 65 16.45 2.49 16.99
N LEU A 66 16.29 2.39 15.66
CA LEU A 66 16.95 3.29 14.71
C LEU A 66 16.53 4.75 14.93
N CYS A 67 15.28 5.00 15.33
CA CYS A 67 14.77 6.37 15.56
C CYS A 67 15.39 7.06 16.77
N ALA A 68 15.77 6.29 17.81
CA ALA A 68 16.47 6.83 18.97
C ALA A 68 17.88 7.35 18.62
N ASN A 69 18.53 6.76 17.61
CA ASN A 69 19.89 7.13 17.22
C ASN A 69 19.92 8.33 16.26
N ILE A 70 18.82 8.56 15.53
CA ILE A 70 18.70 9.65 14.54
C ILE A 70 18.66 11.03 15.20
N THR A 71 18.04 11.19 16.37
CA THR A 71 17.98 12.47 17.08
C THR A 71 19.35 13.00 17.50
N GLY A 72 20.40 12.17 17.45
CA GLY A 72 21.79 12.56 17.67
C GLY A 72 22.69 12.60 16.41
N LEU A 73 22.21 12.15 15.25
CA LEU A 73 23.00 12.09 14.01
C LEU A 73 22.52 13.11 12.97
N HIS A 74 23.46 13.95 12.51
CA HIS A 74 23.28 14.81 11.35
C HIS A 74 22.77 14.04 10.13
N ALA A 75 21.95 14.71 9.31
CA ALA A 75 21.51 14.25 7.99
C ALA A 75 22.63 13.50 7.26
N GLY A 76 22.31 12.30 6.77
CA GLY A 76 23.28 11.34 6.23
C GLY A 76 24.25 11.95 5.21
N LYS A 77 25.44 11.33 5.09
CA LYS A 77 26.46 11.75 4.13
C LYS A 77 25.89 11.74 2.69
N PRO A 78 26.33 12.65 1.80
CA PRO A 78 25.89 12.65 0.41
C PRO A 78 26.15 11.28 -0.25
N GLY A 79 25.09 10.61 -0.73
CA GLY A 79 25.16 9.31 -1.39
C GLY A 79 24.79 8.11 -0.51
N GLU A 80 24.55 8.29 0.79
CA GLU A 80 23.97 7.26 1.66
C GLU A 80 22.43 7.38 1.72
N PRO A 81 21.70 6.26 1.93
CA PRO A 81 20.27 6.31 2.20
C PRO A 81 20.00 7.12 3.47
N ASP A 82 18.97 7.95 3.45
CA ASP A 82 18.55 8.67 4.64
C ASP A 82 18.08 7.68 5.70
N ALA A 83 18.85 7.50 6.77
CA ALA A 83 18.56 6.56 7.85
C ALA A 83 17.18 6.80 8.47
N ARG A 84 16.65 8.02 8.37
CA ARG A 84 15.32 8.42 8.84
C ARG A 84 14.17 7.72 8.13
N LEU A 85 14.40 7.21 6.92
CA LEU A 85 13.43 6.39 6.18
C LEU A 85 13.30 4.96 6.71
N GLY A 86 14.28 4.50 7.50
CA GLY A 86 14.26 3.16 8.10
C GLY A 86 13.48 3.08 9.42
N CYS A 87 13.06 4.22 9.95
CA CYS A 87 12.40 4.30 11.25
C CYS A 87 11.04 3.63 11.31
N PHE A 88 10.19 3.98 10.35
CA PHE A 88 8.83 3.51 10.28
C PHE A 88 8.47 3.36 8.81
N GLN A 89 8.27 2.11 8.40
CA GLN A 89 8.02 1.77 7.02
C GLN A 89 6.67 1.10 6.86
N ILE A 90 5.97 1.44 5.79
CA ILE A 90 4.70 0.79 5.44
C ILE A 90 4.79 0.12 4.07
N LEU A 91 4.17 -1.04 3.96
CA LEU A 91 4.03 -1.80 2.74
C LEU A 91 2.57 -2.12 2.49
N ILE A 92 2.05 -1.76 1.32
CA ILE A 92 0.66 -2.01 0.95
C ILE A 92 0.62 -2.76 -0.39
N PRO A 93 0.35 -4.09 -0.38
CA PRO A 93 0.08 -4.81 -1.63
C PRO A 93 -1.22 -4.30 -2.25
N MET A 94 -1.21 -4.12 -3.57
CA MET A 94 -2.40 -3.83 -4.37
C MET A 94 -3.30 -5.06 -4.44
N LEU A 95 -4.61 -4.83 -4.57
CA LEU A 95 -5.59 -5.89 -4.69
C LEU A 95 -5.54 -6.53 -6.07
N ILE A 96 -5.67 -7.86 -6.10
CA ILE A 96 -6.01 -8.61 -7.31
C ILE A 96 -7.47 -8.30 -7.67
N ASP A 97 -7.76 -8.20 -8.97
CA ASP A 97 -9.14 -8.10 -9.44
C ASP A 97 -9.91 -9.34 -9.01
N ILE A 98 -10.81 -9.14 -8.05
CA ILE A 98 -11.67 -10.20 -7.49
C ILE A 98 -12.46 -10.91 -8.59
N SER A 99 -12.77 -10.25 -9.71
CA SER A 99 -13.55 -10.85 -10.78
C SER A 99 -12.84 -12.01 -11.49
N LEU A 100 -11.52 -12.11 -11.32
CA LEU A 100 -10.67 -13.15 -11.87
C LEU A 100 -10.47 -14.33 -10.92
N THR A 101 -10.96 -14.26 -9.67
CA THR A 101 -10.83 -15.37 -8.73
C THR A 101 -11.89 -16.45 -8.98
N PRO A 102 -11.59 -17.73 -8.66
CA PRO A 102 -12.56 -18.81 -8.84
C PRO A 102 -13.86 -18.58 -8.05
N GLY A 103 -13.77 -17.97 -6.87
CA GLY A 103 -14.91 -17.62 -6.04
C GLY A 103 -15.90 -16.69 -6.75
N TRP A 104 -15.42 -15.72 -7.54
CA TRP A 104 -16.29 -14.81 -8.29
C TRP A 104 -17.14 -15.53 -9.34
N GLN A 105 -16.54 -16.50 -10.02
CA GLN A 105 -17.22 -17.27 -11.06
C GLN A 105 -18.33 -18.17 -10.49
N ARG A 106 -18.23 -18.54 -9.21
CA ARG A 106 -19.18 -19.41 -8.51
C ARG A 106 -20.16 -18.67 -7.60
N ARG A 107 -20.18 -17.34 -7.65
CA ARG A 107 -21.08 -16.55 -6.82
C ARG A 107 -22.55 -16.83 -7.13
N LEU A 108 -23.39 -16.66 -6.11
CA LEU A 108 -24.83 -16.74 -6.27
C LEU A 108 -25.33 -15.72 -7.31
N LYS A 109 -26.34 -16.11 -8.08
CA LYS A 109 -26.96 -15.23 -9.07
C LYS A 109 -27.54 -14.00 -8.34
N PRO A 110 -27.22 -12.78 -8.79
CA PRO A 110 -27.69 -11.59 -8.12
C PRO A 110 -29.21 -11.41 -8.29
N PRO A 111 -29.90 -10.84 -7.28
CA PRO A 111 -31.32 -10.54 -7.37
C PRO A 111 -31.57 -9.38 -8.35
N THR A 112 -32.69 -9.44 -9.07
CA THR A 112 -33.18 -8.36 -9.93
C THR A 112 -33.34 -7.05 -9.12
N PRO A 113 -32.91 -5.88 -9.63
CA PRO A 113 -32.48 -5.58 -11.00
C PRO A 113 -31.00 -5.83 -11.31
N ASN A 114 -30.19 -6.30 -10.37
CA ASN A 114 -28.76 -6.48 -10.57
C ASN A 114 -28.46 -7.65 -11.52
N SER A 115 -27.37 -7.52 -12.29
CA SER A 115 -26.90 -8.58 -13.18
C SER A 115 -25.45 -8.99 -12.88
N VAL A 116 -25.10 -10.23 -13.24
CA VAL A 116 -23.72 -10.75 -13.14
C VAL A 116 -22.76 -9.85 -13.94
N ALA A 117 -23.16 -9.43 -15.14
CA ALA A 117 -22.36 -8.55 -15.99
C ALA A 117 -22.11 -7.19 -15.32
N GLU A 118 -23.14 -6.58 -14.73
CA GLU A 118 -23.00 -5.30 -14.02
C GLU A 118 -22.08 -5.41 -12.81
N GLN A 119 -22.28 -6.42 -11.96
CA GLN A 119 -21.42 -6.63 -10.81
C GLN A 119 -19.98 -6.90 -11.23
N THR A 120 -19.75 -7.67 -12.30
CA THR A 120 -18.40 -7.95 -12.81
C THR A 120 -17.72 -6.68 -13.28
N ARG A 121 -18.44 -5.86 -14.06
CA ARG A 121 -17.93 -4.55 -14.48
C ARG A 121 -17.62 -3.65 -13.28
N ASN A 122 -18.48 -3.65 -12.26
CA ASN A 122 -18.24 -2.87 -11.05
C ASN A 122 -17.00 -3.38 -10.30
N ALA A 123 -16.83 -4.69 -10.14
CA ALA A 123 -15.67 -5.26 -9.45
C ALA A 123 -14.33 -4.87 -10.10
N VAL A 124 -14.24 -4.93 -11.42
CA VAL A 124 -13.04 -4.52 -12.19
C VAL A 124 -12.74 -3.03 -11.95
N GLU A 125 -13.74 -2.17 -12.14
CA GLU A 125 -13.58 -0.71 -12.01
C GLU A 125 -13.27 -0.28 -10.56
N LEU A 126 -13.93 -0.91 -9.58
CA LEU A 126 -13.74 -0.62 -8.16
C LEU A 126 -12.39 -1.11 -7.64
N THR A 127 -11.91 -2.28 -8.10
CA THR A 127 -10.53 -2.74 -7.77
C THR A 127 -9.50 -1.75 -8.32
N LYS A 128 -9.67 -1.33 -9.58
CA LYS A 128 -8.79 -0.36 -10.21
C LYS A 128 -8.78 0.97 -9.44
N LEU A 129 -9.95 1.48 -9.07
CA LEU A 129 -10.07 2.69 -8.26
C LEU A 129 -9.37 2.54 -6.91
N TRP A 130 -9.59 1.43 -6.20
CA TRP A 130 -8.94 1.16 -4.92
C TRP A 130 -7.42 1.22 -5.03
N ASN A 131 -6.85 0.48 -5.99
CA ASN A 131 -5.40 0.45 -6.19
C ASN A 131 -4.83 1.83 -6.53
N GLN A 132 -5.56 2.64 -7.31
CA GLN A 132 -5.20 4.02 -7.64
C GLN A 132 -5.25 4.96 -6.42
N GLU A 133 -6.31 4.88 -5.61
CA GLU A 133 -6.48 5.71 -4.41
C GLU A 133 -5.42 5.38 -3.36
N ILE A 134 -5.17 4.09 -3.09
CA ILE A 134 -4.11 3.66 -2.17
C ILE A 134 -2.74 4.13 -2.67
N SER A 135 -2.43 3.95 -3.95
CA SER A 135 -1.16 4.41 -4.53
C SER A 135 -0.99 5.92 -4.37
N SER A 136 -2.05 6.69 -4.65
CA SER A 136 -2.02 8.15 -4.52
C SER A 136 -1.89 8.59 -3.07
N ALA A 137 -2.60 7.93 -2.16
CA ALA A 137 -2.57 8.21 -0.73
C ALA A 137 -1.20 7.91 -0.11
N VAL A 138 -0.54 6.81 -0.48
CA VAL A 138 0.84 6.51 -0.04
C VAL A 138 1.83 7.55 -0.55
N VAL A 139 1.73 7.96 -1.82
CA VAL A 139 2.57 9.03 -2.38
C VAL A 139 2.38 10.35 -1.64
N TYR A 140 1.14 10.69 -1.30
CA TYR A 140 0.84 11.89 -0.52
C TYR A 140 1.38 11.78 0.92
N TRP A 141 1.19 10.62 1.55
CA TRP A 141 1.64 10.35 2.91
C TRP A 141 3.17 10.46 3.04
N ASN A 142 3.93 9.90 2.10
CA ASN A 142 5.40 10.04 2.04
C ASN A 142 5.88 11.49 1.97
N LYS A 143 5.07 12.40 1.43
CA LYS A 143 5.38 13.83 1.29
C LYS A 143 4.88 14.69 2.45
N ARG A 144 4.13 14.12 3.41
CA ARG A 144 3.63 14.89 4.56
C ARG A 144 4.81 15.38 5.40
N ILE A 145 4.85 16.69 5.63
CA ILE A 145 5.84 17.34 6.49
C ILE A 145 5.58 16.92 7.94
N THR A 146 6.63 16.53 8.64
CA THR A 146 6.53 16.22 10.07
C THR A 146 6.32 17.50 10.86
N LYS A 147 5.12 17.65 11.46
CA LYS A 147 4.84 18.71 12.43
C LYS A 147 5.37 18.27 13.80
N LYS A 148 5.90 19.22 14.58
CA LYS A 148 6.27 18.99 15.98
C LYS A 148 5.04 18.42 16.73
N PRO A 149 5.17 17.36 17.55
CA PRO A 149 4.10 16.96 18.44
C PRO A 149 3.71 18.16 19.31
N GLU A 150 2.43 18.53 19.34
CA GLU A 150 1.94 19.51 20.30
C GLU A 150 2.11 18.91 21.70
N GLU A 151 3.20 19.25 22.38
CA GLU A 151 3.29 19.06 23.83
C GLU A 151 2.13 19.83 24.44
N ASN A 152 1.22 19.11 25.11
CA ASN A 152 0.06 19.62 25.82
C ASN A 152 0.27 21.05 26.34
N VAL A 153 -0.29 22.04 25.63
CA VAL A 153 -0.20 23.48 25.94
C VAL A 153 -1.16 23.83 27.11
N SER A 154 -1.21 23.00 28.15
CA SER A 154 -2.10 23.24 29.30
C SER A 154 -1.40 23.85 30.52
N GLU A 155 -0.09 24.09 30.51
CA GLU A 155 0.62 24.59 31.70
C GLU A 155 1.49 25.84 31.52
N ARG A 156 1.54 26.49 30.33
CA ARG A 156 2.37 27.71 30.14
C ARG A 156 1.63 29.00 29.79
N MET A 157 0.30 29.01 29.68
CA MET A 157 -0.49 30.24 29.52
C MET A 157 -1.16 30.65 30.84
N LYS A 158 -0.35 30.95 31.87
CA LYS A 158 -0.77 31.72 33.04
C LYS A 158 0.26 32.74 33.49
N VAL A 159 1.06 33.30 32.58
CA VAL A 159 1.80 34.53 32.87
C VAL A 159 1.97 35.32 31.57
N SER A 160 1.05 36.27 31.34
CA SER A 160 1.28 37.60 30.74
C SER A 160 0.06 38.11 29.97
N GLU A 161 -1.09 38.24 30.63
CA GLU A 161 -2.04 39.29 30.26
C GLU A 161 -1.69 40.50 31.09
N ASN A 162 -0.96 41.44 30.48
CA ASN A 162 -1.04 42.89 30.73
C ASN A 162 0.04 43.60 29.91
N ARG A 163 -0.36 44.21 28.78
CA ARG A 163 -0.10 45.64 28.47
C ARG A 163 -0.62 46.04 27.09
N ASP A 164 -1.65 46.87 27.16
CA ASP A 164 -1.92 48.13 26.47
C ASP A 164 -1.99 48.26 24.94
N LYS A 165 -3.11 48.88 24.56
CA LYS A 165 -3.48 49.52 23.30
C LYS A 165 -2.62 50.77 23.03
N SER A 166 -2.10 50.91 21.81
CA SER A 166 -2.05 52.21 21.09
C SER A 166 -1.67 52.00 19.62
N GLU A 167 -2.06 52.98 18.80
CA GLU A 167 -2.29 52.99 17.36
C GLU A 167 -1.04 53.22 16.47
N ASN A 168 -1.28 53.00 15.15
CA ASN A 168 -0.63 53.58 13.96
C ASN A 168 0.79 53.12 13.56
N ILE A 169 0.89 52.23 12.57
CA ILE A 169 2.10 52.08 11.73
C ILE A 169 1.76 51.78 10.26
N GLU A 170 2.43 52.52 9.37
CA GLU A 170 2.39 52.56 7.90
C GLU A 170 2.49 51.20 7.14
N PRO A 171 1.99 51.11 5.89
CA PRO A 171 1.71 49.83 5.22
C PRO A 171 2.92 49.06 4.66
N ILE A 172 4.14 49.60 4.74
CA ILE A 172 5.29 49.09 3.95
C ILE A 172 6.30 48.28 4.79
N LYS A 173 6.37 48.50 6.12
CA LYS A 173 7.27 47.72 7.01
C LYS A 173 6.71 46.35 7.40
N HIS A 174 5.39 46.16 7.41
CA HIS A 174 4.76 44.88 7.72
C HIS A 174 5.02 43.80 6.67
N ARG A 175 5.19 44.16 5.38
CA ARG A 175 5.42 43.16 4.33
C ARG A 175 6.79 42.47 4.46
N LYS A 176 7.83 43.20 4.88
CA LYS A 176 9.15 42.59 5.15
C LYS A 176 9.13 41.72 6.40
N ALA A 177 8.48 42.18 7.48
CA ALA A 177 8.33 41.39 8.72
C ALA A 177 7.53 40.09 8.50
N ILE A 178 6.50 40.12 7.65
CA ILE A 178 5.72 38.92 7.28
C ILE A 178 6.57 37.98 6.40
N VAL A 179 7.37 38.50 5.47
CA VAL A 179 8.24 37.66 4.63
C VAL A 179 9.39 37.06 5.44
N GLU A 180 9.96 37.81 6.38
CA GLU A 180 11.00 37.36 7.31
C GLU A 180 10.45 36.35 8.32
N SER A 181 9.23 36.54 8.85
CA SER A 181 8.59 35.56 9.72
C SER A 181 8.20 34.28 8.97
N MET A 182 7.74 34.39 7.72
CA MET A 182 7.51 33.23 6.86
C MET A 182 8.82 32.52 6.47
N ALA A 183 9.91 33.25 6.30
CA ALA A 183 11.23 32.68 6.04
C ALA A 183 11.79 31.97 7.29
N GLN A 184 11.63 32.58 8.47
CA GLN A 184 12.00 31.98 9.76
C GLN A 184 11.15 30.74 10.07
N ALA A 185 9.83 30.80 9.89
CA ALA A 185 8.96 29.63 10.04
C ALA A 185 9.36 28.49 9.09
N ARG A 186 9.69 28.79 7.83
CA ARG A 186 10.22 27.79 6.88
C ARG A 186 11.60 27.25 7.28
N GLN A 187 12.44 28.08 7.91
CA GLN A 187 13.75 27.69 8.39
C GLN A 187 13.62 26.77 9.61
N GLU A 188 12.71 27.09 10.52
CA GLU A 188 12.35 26.27 11.69
C GLU A 188 11.69 24.96 11.27
N ASP A 189 10.74 24.98 10.34
CA ASP A 189 10.12 23.77 9.78
C ASP A 189 11.18 22.84 9.16
N ARG A 190 12.16 23.40 8.42
CA ARG A 190 13.28 22.63 7.86
C ARG A 190 14.23 22.10 8.94
N ALA A 191 14.47 22.87 10.00
CA ALA A 191 15.32 22.45 11.12
C ALA A 191 14.65 21.36 11.97
N ILE A 192 13.33 21.43 12.13
CA ILE A 192 12.49 20.39 12.74
C ILE A 192 12.51 19.16 11.85
N GLU A 193 12.23 19.29 10.55
CA GLU A 193 12.26 18.18 9.60
C GLU A 193 13.63 17.47 9.58
N ALA A 194 14.74 18.17 9.83
CA ALA A 194 16.07 17.59 9.93
C ALA A 194 16.23 16.57 11.09
N LEU A 195 15.43 16.67 12.16
CA LEU A 195 15.58 15.90 13.40
C LEU A 195 14.59 14.76 13.57
N TYR A 196 13.51 14.71 12.77
CA TYR A 196 12.45 13.71 12.92
C TYR A 196 12.50 12.58 11.88
N PRO A 197 11.99 11.38 12.22
CA PRO A 197 11.77 10.30 11.26
C PRO A 197 10.96 10.74 10.03
N LEU A 198 11.24 10.11 8.89
CA LEU A 198 10.52 10.35 7.65
C LEU A 198 9.50 9.24 7.39
N ARG A 199 8.39 9.61 6.75
CA ARG A 199 7.35 8.67 6.30
C ARG A 199 7.86 7.93 5.05
N SER A 200 7.92 6.61 5.14
CA SER A 200 8.44 5.75 4.07
C SER A 200 7.45 4.63 3.76
N GLY A 201 6.71 4.79 2.66
CA GLY A 201 5.68 3.86 2.24
C GLY A 201 5.86 3.39 0.80
N LEU A 202 5.56 2.12 0.55
CA LEU A 202 5.60 1.52 -0.79
C LEU A 202 4.31 0.74 -1.07
N THR A 203 3.71 1.02 -2.23
CA THR A 203 2.70 0.15 -2.84
C THR A 203 3.36 -0.85 -3.77
N ILE A 204 2.86 -2.09 -3.78
CA ILE A 204 3.40 -3.17 -4.61
C ILE A 204 2.29 -3.80 -5.42
N ASP A 205 2.52 -3.92 -6.72
CA ASP A 205 1.61 -4.60 -7.62
C ASP A 205 1.82 -6.11 -7.62
N VAL A 206 1.23 -6.78 -6.62
CA VAL A 206 1.18 -8.25 -6.58
C VAL A 206 0.22 -8.80 -7.62
N SER A 207 -0.75 -8.00 -8.07
CA SER A 207 -1.78 -8.42 -9.02
C SER A 207 -1.20 -8.74 -10.39
N LYS A 208 -0.22 -7.95 -10.83
CA LYS A 208 0.48 -8.17 -12.08
C LYS A 208 1.14 -9.55 -12.17
N VAL A 209 1.76 -10.03 -11.08
CA VAL A 209 2.46 -11.32 -11.09
C VAL A 209 1.47 -12.48 -11.26
N VAL A 210 0.30 -12.39 -10.61
CA VAL A 210 -0.78 -13.38 -10.76
C VAL A 210 -1.38 -13.32 -12.17
N LEU A 211 -1.63 -12.12 -12.69
CA LEU A 211 -2.11 -11.91 -14.07
C LEU A 211 -1.13 -12.43 -15.13
N ASP A 212 0.17 -12.24 -14.92
CA ASP A 212 1.20 -12.75 -15.82
C ASP A 212 1.19 -14.29 -15.83
N ALA A 213 0.95 -14.95 -14.69
CA ALA A 213 0.80 -16.42 -14.63
C ALA A 213 -0.48 -16.93 -15.31
N MET A 214 -1.60 -16.22 -15.14
CA MET A 214 -2.85 -16.54 -15.85
C MET A 214 -2.67 -16.36 -17.37
N THR A 215 -2.00 -15.29 -17.78
CA THR A 215 -1.69 -14.99 -19.19
C THR A 215 -0.77 -16.05 -19.77
N GLU A 216 0.25 -16.47 -19.04
CA GLU A 216 1.16 -17.55 -19.42
C GLU A 216 0.38 -18.83 -19.73
N SER A 217 -0.48 -19.25 -18.80
CA SER A 217 -1.30 -20.46 -18.98
C SER A 217 -2.21 -20.34 -20.22
N GLN A 218 -2.87 -19.19 -20.43
CA GLN A 218 -3.70 -18.96 -21.61
C GLN A 218 -2.89 -19.03 -22.92
N MET A 219 -1.69 -18.46 -22.94
CA MET A 219 -0.81 -18.48 -24.10
C MET A 219 -0.34 -19.90 -24.42
N GLN A 220 0.04 -20.69 -23.40
CA GLN A 220 0.43 -22.08 -23.58
C GLN A 220 -0.73 -22.95 -24.09
N HIS A 221 -1.94 -22.78 -23.55
CA HIS A 221 -3.13 -23.47 -24.04
C HIS A 221 -3.46 -23.12 -25.50
N ALA A 222 -3.23 -21.87 -25.91
CA ALA A 222 -3.41 -21.42 -27.28
C ALA A 222 -2.21 -21.78 -28.19
N ALA A 223 -1.16 -22.43 -27.67
CA ALA A 223 0.08 -22.73 -28.38
C ALA A 223 0.73 -21.49 -29.03
N VAL A 224 0.66 -20.34 -28.36
CA VAL A 224 1.26 -19.08 -28.80
C VAL A 224 2.33 -18.62 -27.82
N ALA A 225 3.36 -17.96 -28.37
CA ALA A 225 4.40 -17.32 -27.59
C ALA A 225 4.67 -15.90 -28.10
N ASP A 226 5.06 -15.00 -27.20
CA ASP A 226 5.46 -13.65 -27.59
C ASP A 226 6.98 -13.47 -27.66
N LEU A 227 7.42 -12.32 -28.19
CA LEU A 227 8.84 -11.97 -28.31
C LEU A 227 9.56 -11.80 -26.96
N ARG A 228 8.82 -11.78 -25.84
CA ARG A 228 9.38 -11.68 -24.48
C ARG A 228 9.49 -13.05 -23.81
N GLY A 229 9.10 -14.12 -24.51
CA GLY A 229 9.14 -15.48 -23.99
C GLY A 229 7.91 -15.88 -23.18
N ARG A 230 6.84 -15.07 -23.12
CA ARG A 230 5.58 -15.54 -22.53
C ARG A 230 4.96 -16.59 -23.42
N GLY A 231 4.30 -17.57 -22.82
CA GLY A 231 3.80 -18.79 -23.46
C GLY A 231 4.86 -19.90 -23.59
N THR A 232 6.01 -19.78 -22.90
CA THR A 232 7.12 -20.73 -23.01
C THR A 232 7.68 -21.23 -21.67
N LEU A 233 7.06 -20.87 -20.54
CA LEU A 233 7.51 -21.35 -19.22
C LEU A 233 7.53 -22.88 -19.18
N ALA A 234 8.64 -23.44 -18.69
CA ALA A 234 8.79 -24.86 -18.48
C ALA A 234 7.90 -25.34 -17.32
N HIS A 235 7.53 -26.62 -17.32
CA HIS A 235 6.65 -27.20 -16.30
C HIS A 235 7.24 -27.17 -14.88
N ASN A 236 8.57 -26.98 -14.77
CA ASN A 236 9.28 -26.85 -13.51
C ASN A 236 9.51 -25.38 -13.09
N ASP A 237 9.03 -24.42 -13.86
CA ASP A 237 9.12 -23.00 -13.51
C ASP A 237 8.26 -22.71 -12.28
N SER A 238 8.70 -21.76 -11.43
CA SER A 238 8.01 -21.43 -10.18
C SER A 238 6.66 -20.76 -10.38
N MET A 239 6.43 -20.15 -11.55
CA MET A 239 5.17 -19.49 -11.91
C MET A 239 4.38 -20.26 -12.97
N TRP A 240 4.74 -21.50 -13.26
CA TRP A 240 3.94 -22.40 -14.08
C TRP A 240 2.92 -23.17 -13.23
N PHE A 241 1.69 -23.27 -13.74
CA PHE A 241 0.57 -23.98 -13.10
C PHE A 241 -0.19 -24.78 -14.15
N ALA A 242 -0.62 -25.99 -13.79
CA ALA A 242 -1.45 -26.85 -14.62
C ALA A 242 -2.87 -26.27 -14.80
N ASP A 243 -3.42 -25.67 -13.75
CA ASP A 243 -4.72 -24.98 -13.79
C ASP A 243 -4.62 -23.60 -13.11
N VAL A 244 -5.17 -22.57 -13.77
CA VAL A 244 -5.20 -21.19 -13.26
C VAL A 244 -6.61 -20.66 -12.97
N GLY A 245 -7.66 -21.44 -13.23
CA GLY A 245 -9.06 -21.05 -13.07
C GLY A 245 -9.83 -21.89 -12.05
N THR A 246 -9.41 -23.13 -11.80
CA THR A 246 -10.01 -24.03 -10.82
C THR A 246 -9.20 -24.01 -9.52
N PRO A 247 -9.82 -23.86 -8.35
CA PRO A 247 -9.09 -23.97 -7.10
C PRO A 247 -8.79 -25.44 -6.77
N CYS A 248 -7.65 -25.68 -6.14
CA CYS A 248 -7.22 -27.02 -5.71
C CYS A 248 -8.15 -27.62 -4.64
N VAL A 249 -8.53 -26.82 -3.64
CA VAL A 249 -9.49 -27.15 -2.60
C VAL A 249 -10.76 -26.33 -2.80
N GLN A 250 -11.89 -27.02 -2.81
CA GLN A 250 -13.19 -26.43 -3.00
C GLN A 250 -14.12 -26.91 -1.90
N ALA A 251 -14.90 -26.01 -1.33
CA ALA A 251 -16.03 -26.37 -0.48
C ALA A 251 -17.33 -25.90 -1.13
N GLU A 252 -18.39 -26.69 -0.96
CA GLU A 252 -19.73 -26.23 -1.26
C GLU A 252 -20.17 -25.22 -0.17
N VAL A 253 -20.74 -24.10 -0.61
CA VAL A 253 -21.23 -23.05 0.29
C VAL A 253 -22.74 -22.99 0.15
N THR A 254 -23.43 -23.41 1.21
CA THR A 254 -24.88 -23.32 1.38
C THR A 254 -25.17 -22.30 2.48
N ASP A 255 -26.00 -21.29 2.20
CA ASP A 255 -26.43 -20.28 3.19
C ASP A 255 -25.30 -19.65 4.04
N LEU A 256 -24.16 -19.33 3.41
CA LEU A 256 -22.95 -18.76 4.05
C LEU A 256 -22.24 -19.69 5.06
N ALA A 257 -22.65 -20.95 5.14
CA ALA A 257 -21.96 -21.99 5.89
C ALA A 257 -21.09 -22.83 4.95
N ILE A 258 -19.91 -23.23 5.45
CA ILE A 258 -19.05 -24.21 4.78
C ILE A 258 -19.44 -25.56 5.34
N GLU A 259 -20.02 -26.41 4.50
CA GLU A 259 -20.24 -27.82 4.83
C GLU A 259 -18.90 -28.55 4.74
N LYS A 260 -18.28 -28.80 5.91
CA LYS A 260 -16.94 -29.42 5.99
C LYS A 260 -16.92 -30.81 5.39
N GLU A 261 -18.06 -31.48 5.39
CA GLU A 261 -18.28 -32.81 4.83
C GLU A 261 -18.23 -32.81 3.29
N ASN A 262 -18.38 -31.65 2.65
CA ASN A 262 -18.42 -31.46 1.19
C ASN A 262 -17.18 -30.70 0.66
N ILE A 263 -16.04 -30.83 1.33
CA ILE A 263 -14.76 -30.32 0.83
C ILE A 263 -14.20 -31.32 -0.20
N MET A 264 -14.04 -30.85 -1.44
CA MET A 264 -13.48 -31.59 -2.56
C MET A 264 -12.08 -31.07 -2.90
N THR A 265 -11.17 -32.00 -3.20
CA THR A 265 -9.83 -31.71 -3.73
C THR A 265 -9.80 -32.03 -5.23
N HIS A 266 -9.46 -31.05 -6.06
CA HIS A 266 -9.44 -31.14 -7.53
C HIS A 266 -8.03 -31.24 -8.12
N CYS A 267 -7.01 -31.18 -7.28
CA CYS A 267 -5.59 -31.18 -7.62
C CYS A 267 -4.95 -32.51 -7.18
N GLU A 268 -3.98 -33.01 -7.94
CA GLU A 268 -3.11 -34.11 -7.49
C GLU A 268 -2.04 -33.61 -6.50
N SER A 269 -1.56 -32.38 -6.72
CA SER A 269 -0.68 -31.65 -5.79
C SER A 269 -1.21 -30.25 -5.50
N ASP A 270 -1.10 -29.81 -4.24
CA ASP A 270 -1.52 -28.49 -3.76
C ASP A 270 -0.89 -27.31 -4.52
N ASN A 271 0.22 -27.55 -5.23
CA ASN A 271 0.97 -26.54 -5.97
C ASN A 271 0.72 -26.56 -7.48
N ASP A 272 -0.08 -27.49 -8.00
CA ASP A 272 -0.36 -27.57 -9.45
C ASP A 272 -1.33 -26.49 -9.91
N HIS A 273 -2.16 -25.99 -9.00
CA HIS A 273 -3.13 -24.94 -9.28
C HIS A 273 -2.61 -23.58 -8.80
N LEU A 274 -2.94 -22.52 -9.54
CA LEU A 274 -2.64 -21.14 -9.13
C LEU A 274 -3.40 -20.76 -7.84
N PHE A 275 -4.63 -21.24 -7.73
CA PHE A 275 -5.51 -20.98 -6.59
C PHE A 275 -5.58 -22.21 -5.69
N TYR A 276 -5.30 -22.02 -4.41
CA TYR A 276 -5.52 -23.05 -3.39
C TYR A 276 -7.00 -23.19 -3.10
N ASP A 277 -7.69 -22.07 -2.88
CA ASP A 277 -9.14 -22.02 -2.66
C ASP A 277 -9.80 -20.94 -3.54
N SER A 278 -11.10 -20.70 -3.35
CA SER A 278 -11.88 -19.72 -4.11
C SER A 278 -11.31 -18.29 -4.14
N PHE A 279 -10.47 -17.90 -3.19
CA PHE A 279 -9.98 -16.53 -3.02
C PHE A 279 -8.47 -16.42 -2.74
N THR A 280 -7.81 -17.54 -2.44
CA THR A 280 -6.42 -17.59 -1.99
C THR A 280 -5.56 -18.28 -3.04
N ILE A 281 -4.44 -17.64 -3.41
CA ILE A 281 -3.42 -18.24 -4.28
C ILE A 281 -2.65 -19.35 -3.54
N SER A 282 -2.10 -20.32 -4.27
CA SER A 282 -1.34 -21.43 -3.69
C SER A 282 -0.02 -20.99 -3.03
N GLU A 283 0.60 -21.89 -2.26
CA GLU A 283 1.91 -21.61 -1.64
C GLU A 283 2.98 -21.35 -2.71
N ARG A 284 3.01 -22.17 -3.78
CA ARG A 284 3.89 -21.94 -4.93
C ARG A 284 3.69 -20.54 -5.51
N ALA A 285 2.45 -20.14 -5.77
CA ALA A 285 2.12 -18.81 -6.28
C ALA A 285 2.57 -17.70 -5.31
N SER A 286 2.31 -17.87 -4.02
CA SER A 286 2.73 -16.92 -2.97
C SER A 286 4.25 -16.73 -2.95
N ARG A 287 5.02 -17.82 -3.05
CA ARG A 287 6.49 -17.78 -3.13
C ARG A 287 6.99 -17.10 -4.39
N GLY A 288 6.36 -17.38 -5.53
CA GLY A 288 6.69 -16.74 -6.80
C GLY A 288 6.41 -15.24 -6.79
N VAL A 289 5.25 -14.82 -6.27
CA VAL A 289 4.90 -13.40 -6.05
C VAL A 289 5.93 -12.72 -5.17
N VAL A 290 6.26 -13.29 -4.01
CA VAL A 290 7.28 -12.73 -3.11
C VAL A 290 8.63 -12.60 -3.81
N SER A 291 9.04 -13.63 -4.56
CA SER A 291 10.31 -13.62 -5.31
C SER A 291 10.36 -12.51 -6.36
N ALA A 292 9.24 -12.29 -7.08
CA ALA A 292 9.13 -11.26 -8.10
C ALA A 292 9.21 -9.83 -7.52
N ILE A 293 8.61 -9.59 -6.35
CA ILE A 293 8.55 -8.25 -5.73
C ILE A 293 9.73 -7.93 -4.82
N LEU A 294 10.52 -8.95 -4.41
CA LEU A 294 11.57 -8.81 -3.41
C LEU A 294 12.61 -7.75 -3.80
N LYS A 295 13.00 -7.73 -5.07
CA LYS A 295 13.95 -6.75 -5.61
C LYS A 295 13.41 -5.33 -5.45
N GLU A 296 12.13 -5.14 -5.75
CA GLU A 296 11.46 -3.85 -5.66
C GLU A 296 11.37 -3.36 -4.21
N VAL A 297 10.91 -4.22 -3.29
CA VAL A 297 10.86 -3.93 -1.84
C VAL A 297 12.25 -3.54 -1.33
N LYS A 298 13.26 -4.34 -1.68
CA LYS A 298 14.64 -4.13 -1.22
C LYS A 298 15.19 -2.77 -1.66
N TYR A 299 14.99 -2.38 -2.91
CA TYR A 299 15.61 -1.17 -3.46
C TYR A 299 14.75 0.09 -3.37
N ARG A 300 13.42 -0.03 -3.20
CA ARG A 300 12.52 1.13 -3.09
C ARG A 300 12.14 1.46 -1.65
N LEU A 301 12.13 0.47 -0.75
CA LEU A 301 11.71 0.66 0.64
C LEU A 301 12.84 0.45 1.64
N LEU A 302 13.50 -0.71 1.61
CA LEU A 302 14.47 -1.07 2.67
C LEU A 302 15.82 -0.36 2.50
N TYR A 303 16.31 -0.25 1.27
CA TYR A 303 17.58 0.38 0.93
C TYR A 303 17.41 1.33 -0.27
N PRO A 304 16.61 2.41 -0.11
CA PRO A 304 16.41 3.37 -1.17
C PRO A 304 17.75 4.01 -1.51
N LYS A 305 18.28 3.74 -2.71
CA LYS A 305 19.44 4.47 -3.20
C LYS A 305 19.02 5.93 -3.39
N THR A 306 19.63 6.84 -2.67
CA THR A 306 19.52 8.28 -2.91
C THR A 306 20.16 8.59 -4.25
N LYS A 307 19.35 8.63 -5.31
CA LYS A 307 19.75 9.23 -6.59
C LYS A 307 18.63 10.15 -7.07
N GLY A 308 18.99 11.41 -7.30
CA GLY A 308 18.19 12.39 -8.01
C GLY A 308 17.93 11.95 -9.46
N VAL A 309 16.99 11.03 -9.63
CA VAL A 309 16.44 10.63 -10.92
C VAL A 309 14.94 10.47 -10.73
N GLU A 310 14.19 11.43 -11.26
CA GLU A 310 12.77 11.29 -11.54
C GLU A 310 12.56 9.99 -12.33
N TYR A 311 11.86 9.02 -11.74
CA TYR A 311 11.16 8.03 -12.55
C TYR A 311 9.94 8.74 -13.15
N ARG A 312 10.13 9.33 -14.34
CA ARG A 312 9.03 9.54 -15.27
C ARG A 312 8.47 8.15 -15.59
N GLY A 313 7.28 7.87 -15.08
CA GLY A 313 6.43 6.84 -15.65
C GLY A 313 6.10 7.22 -17.08
N ASN A 314 6.95 6.85 -18.02
CA ASN A 314 6.62 6.91 -19.44
C ASN A 314 6.11 5.53 -19.85
N GLY A 315 4.81 5.35 -19.74
CA GLY A 315 4.10 4.73 -20.84
C GLY A 315 4.27 5.64 -22.05
N ASN A 316 5.06 5.19 -23.02
CA ASN A 316 4.85 5.39 -24.46
C ASN A 316 6.04 4.79 -25.21
N LEU A 317 5.75 3.71 -25.95
CA LEU A 317 6.52 3.31 -27.11
C LEU A 317 6.45 4.45 -28.13
N VAL A 318 7.59 5.08 -28.38
CA VAL A 318 7.85 5.76 -29.66
C VAL A 318 9.21 5.25 -30.13
N ASN A 319 9.16 4.25 -31.01
CA ASN A 319 10.32 3.87 -31.82
C ASN A 319 10.46 4.91 -32.93
N ASN A 320 11.58 5.64 -32.95
CA ASN A 320 12.06 6.28 -34.16
C ASN A 320 12.95 5.28 -34.91
N ILE A 321 12.43 4.75 -36.01
CA ILE A 321 13.15 4.61 -37.28
C ILE A 321 12.19 5.11 -38.36
#